data_AF-A0A5E4IT26-F1
#
_entry.id   AF-A0A5E4IT26-F1
#
_cell.length_a   1.000
_cell.length_b   1.000
_cell.length_c   1.000
_cell.angle_alpha   90.00
_cell.angle_beta   90.00
_cell.angle_gamma   90.00
#
_symmetry.space_group_name_H-M   'P 1'
#
loop_
_entity.id
_entity.type
_entity.pdbx_description
1 polymer ?
#
loop_
_entity_poly.entity_id
_entity_poly.type
_entity_poly.pdbx_seq_one_letter_code
_entity_poly.pdbx_strand_id
1 'polypeptide(L)'
;MRLAKNGIGLFLFSFLLFSVLVHDGASAPDNVCTPKFTDTSPGNLKIFDAHVHVTSDYTSDFVISEMDQAGVSMALLYPDNDARSLNYIAQYPGRFSTFVAFPDNPPWLDGGQQFIDHVKTQLDTGRFTGIGEINLRYYNGASYTPPPDIYVQPDTPLMLQVVNLSAIYRVPISFHFVPDDPVANAALERMFSYNENATFIWSHLGFNNMPLNADTLDYYLMRYPNLYLDTAGIQNMMNDPGALNSNWRGVFVNQTDGRLNARWKEFFETWNSRILWATDAGGGNDPKRWFNYANNTVQDAPPNAVGRWRSALATLDSNAVRNVFSANARAVILKEARPAYDYSVASNGKCFPVTVNSNSSVSALDFDQATNTITFKTADSSGTTGSAAVSIPTGLLNGTFTVQVNGHNVQFGETISPAYANLRITYGGGVNLIAVTATPSVNPTSQNPSPTPQPTATAAPTVAATNQATAIASVNPNTQANGFGWVPIVGVVAVIAVIAAVYFVTRKPPNRR
;
A
#
# COMPACT_ATOMS: atom_id res chain seq x y z
N MET A 1 -75.30 -10.36 -6.61
CA MET A 1 -76.00 -9.84 -7.81
C MET A 1 -74.97 -9.71 -8.93
N ARG A 2 -75.08 -10.56 -9.96
CA ARG A 2 -74.51 -10.53 -11.36
C ARG A 2 -72.98 -10.29 -11.56
N LEU A 3 -72.20 -11.28 -12.02
CA LEU A 3 -71.89 -11.72 -13.42
C LEU A 3 -71.23 -10.61 -14.26
N ALA A 4 -70.06 -10.76 -14.90
CA ALA A 4 -69.61 -11.73 -15.93
C ALA A 4 -68.05 -11.73 -16.02
N LYS A 5 -67.31 -12.85 -16.18
CA LYS A 5 -67.07 -13.80 -17.31
C LYS A 5 -66.12 -13.31 -18.45
N ASN A 6 -65.05 -14.11 -18.63
CA ASN A 6 -64.24 -14.41 -19.83
C ASN A 6 -63.11 -13.41 -20.21
N GLY A 7 -61.92 -13.83 -20.66
CA GLY A 7 -61.50 -15.12 -21.19
C GLY A 7 -59.98 -15.28 -21.34
N ILE A 8 -59.64 -16.52 -21.72
CA ILE A 8 -58.33 -17.16 -21.85
C ILE A 8 -57.67 -16.78 -23.18
N GLY A 9 -56.35 -16.52 -23.15
CA GLY A 9 -55.50 -16.38 -24.34
C GLY A 9 -54.11 -16.98 -24.08
N LEU A 10 -53.90 -18.21 -24.53
CA LEU A 10 -52.66 -18.98 -24.44
C LEU A 10 -51.84 -18.71 -25.72
N PHE A 11 -50.69 -18.04 -25.62
CA PHE A 11 -49.74 -17.91 -26.73
C PHE A 11 -48.57 -18.88 -26.53
N LEU A 12 -48.51 -19.92 -27.37
CA LEU A 12 -47.32 -20.76 -27.55
C LEU A 12 -46.32 -20.01 -28.45
N PHE A 13 -45.11 -19.79 -27.96
CA PHE A 13 -43.95 -19.42 -28.78
C PHE A 13 -43.04 -20.64 -28.92
N SER A 14 -42.94 -21.18 -30.13
CA SER A 14 -41.93 -22.17 -30.50
C SER A 14 -40.61 -21.47 -30.82
N PHE A 15 -39.56 -21.76 -30.06
CA PHE A 15 -38.18 -21.40 -30.40
C PHE A 15 -37.47 -22.62 -31.00
N LEU A 16 -37.04 -22.51 -32.26
CA LEU A 16 -36.09 -23.41 -32.89
C LEU A 16 -34.70 -23.18 -32.29
N LEU A 17 -34.09 -24.22 -31.72
CA LEU A 17 -32.67 -24.25 -31.37
C LEU A 17 -31.85 -24.56 -32.62
N PHE A 18 -30.98 -23.63 -33.03
CA PHE A 18 -29.81 -23.92 -33.87
C PHE A 18 -28.62 -24.17 -32.95
N SER A 19 -28.13 -25.40 -32.89
CA SER A 19 -26.89 -25.76 -32.22
C SER A 19 -25.70 -25.38 -33.11
N VAL A 20 -24.98 -24.32 -32.73
CA VAL A 20 -23.64 -24.03 -33.24
C VAL A 20 -22.65 -24.85 -32.41
N LEU A 21 -21.95 -25.78 -33.07
CA LEU A 21 -20.76 -26.43 -32.48
C LEU A 21 -19.66 -25.37 -32.34
N VAL A 22 -19.45 -24.89 -31.12
CA VAL A 22 -18.20 -24.24 -30.73
C VAL A 22 -17.24 -25.35 -30.33
N HIS A 23 -16.09 -25.44 -31.01
CA HIS A 23 -14.99 -26.29 -30.56
C HIS A 23 -14.40 -25.69 -29.28
N ASP A 24 -14.73 -26.29 -28.14
CA ASP A 24 -14.03 -26.08 -26.88
C ASP A 24 -12.61 -26.63 -27.02
N GLY A 25 -11.66 -25.75 -27.32
CA GLY A 25 -10.26 -26.00 -27.03
C GLY A 25 -10.09 -26.01 -25.52
N ALA A 26 -9.95 -27.19 -24.92
CA ALA A 26 -9.66 -27.35 -23.51
C ALA A 26 -8.38 -26.60 -23.14
N SER A 27 -8.51 -25.42 -22.53
CA SER A 27 -7.43 -24.75 -21.82
C SER A 27 -6.99 -25.65 -20.67
N ALA A 28 -5.72 -26.05 -20.65
CA ALA A 28 -5.12 -26.74 -19.51
C ALA A 28 -5.38 -25.94 -18.22
N PRO A 29 -5.57 -26.60 -17.07
CA PRO A 29 -5.86 -25.89 -15.84
C PRO A 29 -4.63 -25.05 -15.44
N ASP A 30 -4.76 -23.73 -15.48
CA ASP A 30 -3.76 -22.72 -15.05
C ASP A 30 -3.44 -22.76 -13.53
N ASN A 31 -3.75 -23.85 -12.84
CA ASN A 31 -3.68 -23.99 -11.38
C ASN A 31 -2.33 -24.52 -10.87
N VAL A 32 -1.26 -24.47 -11.66
CA VAL A 32 -0.02 -25.19 -11.30
C VAL A 32 0.58 -24.66 -9.99
N CYS A 33 0.50 -23.35 -9.72
CA CYS A 33 1.10 -22.74 -8.54
C CYS A 33 0.10 -21.90 -7.74
N THR A 34 -0.90 -22.55 -7.13
CA THR A 34 -1.64 -21.89 -6.04
C THR A 34 -0.74 -21.83 -4.81
N PRO A 35 -0.47 -20.65 -4.24
CA PRO A 35 0.36 -20.54 -3.05
C PRO A 35 -0.23 -21.39 -1.91
N LYS A 36 0.52 -22.39 -1.43
CA LYS A 36 0.17 -23.16 -0.23
C LYS A 36 0.45 -22.31 1.01
N PHE A 37 -0.29 -21.23 1.22
CA PHE A 37 -0.23 -20.48 2.46
C PHE A 37 -1.45 -20.79 3.30
N THR A 38 -1.24 -21.56 4.36
CA THR A 38 -2.27 -21.87 5.35
C THR A 38 -2.66 -20.65 6.19
N ASP A 39 -1.80 -19.62 6.31
CA ASP A 39 -2.02 -18.42 7.12
C ASP A 39 -2.49 -17.17 6.35
N THR A 40 -2.48 -17.18 5.01
CA THR A 40 -2.99 -16.04 4.20
C THR A 40 -4.29 -16.35 3.48
N SER A 41 -4.76 -17.60 3.53
CA SER A 41 -6.14 -17.90 3.12
C SER A 41 -7.08 -17.03 3.96
N PRO A 42 -8.09 -16.35 3.35
CA PRO A 42 -8.95 -15.44 4.08
C PRO A 42 -9.58 -16.06 5.34
N GLY A 43 -9.80 -17.37 5.40
CA GLY A 43 -10.33 -18.05 6.59
C GLY A 43 -9.37 -18.22 7.77
N ASN A 44 -8.05 -18.15 7.57
CA ASN A 44 -7.03 -18.44 8.59
C ASN A 44 -6.12 -17.26 8.93
N LEU A 45 -6.26 -16.13 8.23
CA LEU A 45 -5.46 -14.93 8.49
C LEU A 45 -5.74 -14.39 9.90
N LYS A 46 -4.70 -14.35 10.73
CA LYS A 46 -4.75 -13.74 12.06
C LYS A 46 -4.77 -12.21 11.95
N ILE A 47 -5.96 -11.65 11.76
CA ILE A 47 -6.14 -10.20 11.63
C ILE A 47 -5.75 -9.51 12.95
N PHE A 48 -5.09 -8.36 12.82
CA PHE A 48 -4.84 -7.39 13.88
C PHE A 48 -5.59 -6.11 13.52
N ASP A 49 -6.61 -5.74 14.31
CA ASP A 49 -7.25 -4.43 14.21
C ASP A 49 -6.41 -3.35 14.91
N ALA A 50 -5.72 -2.50 14.14
CA ALA A 50 -4.81 -1.50 14.69
C ALA A 50 -5.53 -0.28 15.30
N HIS A 51 -6.87 -0.25 15.31
CA HIS A 51 -7.58 0.90 15.88
C HIS A 51 -9.00 0.53 16.31
N VAL A 52 -9.21 0.38 17.61
CA VAL A 52 -10.55 0.29 18.19
C VAL A 52 -10.63 1.12 19.47
N HIS A 53 -11.79 1.68 19.75
CA HIS A 53 -12.06 2.39 20.99
C HIS A 53 -12.77 1.49 21.99
N VAL A 54 -12.46 1.69 23.27
CA VAL A 54 -13.15 1.06 24.39
C VAL A 54 -13.71 2.11 25.33
N THR A 55 -15.00 1.99 25.65
CA THR A 55 -15.73 2.91 26.54
C THR A 55 -16.36 2.12 27.70
N SER A 56 -17.13 2.80 28.56
CA SER A 56 -17.94 2.15 29.60
C SER A 56 -19.14 1.38 29.08
N ASP A 57 -19.50 1.51 27.82
CA ASP A 57 -20.79 1.04 27.31
C ASP A 57 -20.80 -0.44 26.97
N TYR A 58 -19.63 -1.08 26.94
CA TYR A 58 -19.47 -2.49 26.60
C TYR A 58 -18.30 -3.13 27.37
N THR A 59 -18.41 -4.44 27.60
CA THR A 59 -17.39 -5.23 28.32
C THR A 59 -16.32 -5.78 27.39
N SER A 60 -15.20 -6.22 27.96
CA SER A 60 -14.15 -6.99 27.26
C SER A 60 -14.70 -8.27 26.65
N ASP A 61 -15.58 -8.99 27.34
CA ASP A 61 -16.22 -10.22 26.85
C ASP A 61 -17.02 -9.97 25.56
N PHE A 62 -17.77 -8.87 25.52
CA PHE A 62 -18.50 -8.47 24.31
C PHE A 62 -17.54 -8.17 23.15
N VAL A 63 -16.49 -7.37 23.40
CA VAL A 63 -15.49 -7.05 22.38
C VAL A 63 -14.80 -8.31 21.84
N ILE A 64 -14.42 -9.25 22.70
CA ILE A 64 -13.82 -10.53 22.29
C ILE A 64 -14.80 -11.35 21.46
N SER A 65 -16.07 -11.42 21.85
CA SER A 65 -17.09 -12.12 21.07
C SER A 65 -17.21 -11.56 19.65
N GLU A 66 -17.24 -10.24 19.48
CA GLU A 66 -17.29 -9.60 18.15
C GLU A 66 -16.00 -9.85 17.36
N MET A 67 -14.83 -9.76 18.01
CA MET A 67 -13.54 -10.08 17.39
C MET A 67 -13.48 -11.54 16.90
N ASP A 68 -13.89 -12.49 17.72
CA ASP A 68 -13.89 -13.92 17.37
C ASP A 68 -14.82 -14.20 16.19
N GLN A 69 -16.02 -13.59 16.16
CA GLN A 69 -16.95 -13.70 15.04
C GLN A 69 -16.36 -13.14 13.73
N ALA A 70 -15.58 -12.06 13.80
CA ALA A 70 -14.94 -11.45 12.63
C ALA A 70 -13.62 -12.15 12.20
N GLY A 71 -13.11 -13.07 13.01
CA GLY A 71 -11.79 -13.68 12.83
C GLY A 71 -10.63 -12.73 13.13
N VAL A 72 -10.83 -11.79 14.07
CA VAL A 72 -9.82 -10.85 14.53
C VAL A 72 -9.10 -11.42 15.75
N SER A 73 -7.80 -11.66 15.58
CA SER A 73 -6.98 -12.29 16.61
C SER A 73 -6.52 -11.31 17.69
N MET A 74 -6.33 -10.04 17.33
CA MET A 74 -5.79 -9.01 18.22
C MET A 74 -6.33 -7.64 17.85
N ALA A 75 -6.47 -6.76 18.84
CA ALA A 75 -6.83 -5.36 18.62
C ALA A 75 -5.95 -4.39 19.44
N LEU A 76 -5.66 -3.22 18.87
CA LEU A 76 -5.07 -2.10 19.58
C LEU A 76 -6.18 -1.23 20.16
N LEU A 77 -6.23 -1.15 21.48
CA LEU A 77 -7.19 -0.36 22.23
C LEU A 77 -6.73 1.09 22.32
N TYR A 78 -7.64 1.99 21.96
CA TYR A 78 -7.61 3.41 22.29
C TYR A 78 -8.50 3.66 23.50
N PRO A 79 -7.90 3.84 24.70
CA PRO A 79 -8.65 3.98 25.94
C PRO A 79 -9.24 5.38 26.13
N ASP A 80 -10.45 5.42 26.70
CA ASP A 80 -10.94 6.57 27.48
C ASP A 80 -10.13 6.76 28.78
N ASN A 81 -9.57 5.69 29.32
CA ASN A 81 -8.73 5.62 30.51
C ASN A 81 -7.75 4.43 30.44
N ASP A 82 -6.46 4.70 30.68
CA ASP A 82 -5.38 3.72 30.77
C ASP A 82 -5.74 2.46 31.57
N ALA A 83 -6.37 2.62 32.75
CA ALA A 83 -6.70 1.50 33.63
C ALA A 83 -7.69 0.50 32.99
N ARG A 84 -8.60 0.97 32.13
CA ARG A 84 -9.59 0.11 31.46
C ARG A 84 -8.92 -0.83 30.48
N SER A 85 -8.09 -0.29 29.58
CA SER A 85 -7.36 -1.11 28.61
C SER A 85 -6.45 -2.12 29.30
N LEU A 86 -5.79 -1.72 30.38
CA LEU A 86 -4.94 -2.61 31.16
C LEU A 86 -5.73 -3.75 31.82
N ASN A 87 -6.98 -3.51 32.23
CA ASN A 87 -7.89 -4.57 32.71
C ASN A 87 -8.31 -5.52 31.59
N TYR A 88 -8.58 -5.01 30.37
CA TYR A 88 -8.93 -5.85 29.21
C TYR A 88 -7.76 -6.76 28.84
N ILE A 89 -6.54 -6.22 28.81
CA ILE A 89 -5.31 -6.98 28.57
C ILE A 89 -5.10 -8.05 29.64
N ALA A 90 -5.36 -7.74 30.92
CA ALA A 90 -5.20 -8.69 32.01
C ALA A 90 -6.22 -9.85 31.93
N GLN A 91 -7.45 -9.58 31.51
CA GLN A 91 -8.49 -10.59 31.34
C GLN A 91 -8.27 -11.46 30.10
N TYR A 92 -7.74 -10.88 29.03
CA TYR A 92 -7.50 -11.56 27.75
C TYR A 92 -6.05 -11.35 27.26
N PRO A 93 -5.04 -11.96 27.92
CA PRO A 93 -3.65 -11.82 27.53
C PRO A 93 -3.41 -12.22 26.07
N GLY A 94 -2.70 -11.37 25.33
CA GLY A 94 -2.37 -11.61 23.91
C GLY A 94 -3.50 -11.32 22.92
N ARG A 95 -4.68 -10.88 23.38
CA ARG A 95 -5.79 -10.43 22.51
C ARG A 95 -5.81 -8.92 22.31
N PHE A 96 -5.14 -8.17 23.19
CA PHE A 96 -5.16 -6.72 23.18
C PHE A 96 -3.76 -6.14 23.35
N SER A 97 -3.53 -4.98 22.72
CA SER A 97 -2.51 -4.01 23.10
C SER A 97 -3.16 -2.67 23.42
N THR A 98 -2.43 -1.72 23.98
CA THR A 98 -2.97 -0.38 24.25
C THR A 98 -1.91 0.70 24.10
N PHE A 99 -2.37 1.87 23.68
CA PHE A 99 -1.59 3.10 23.76
C PHE A 99 -1.92 3.86 25.04
N VAL A 100 -1.03 4.76 25.44
CA VAL A 100 -1.29 5.70 26.54
C VAL A 100 -2.44 6.62 26.12
N ALA A 101 -3.46 6.70 26.97
CA ALA A 101 -4.66 7.50 26.74
C ALA A 101 -4.34 8.96 26.47
N PHE A 102 -5.02 9.53 25.48
CA PHE A 102 -5.04 10.95 25.20
C PHE A 102 -6.50 11.41 25.25
N PRO A 103 -6.91 12.21 26.25
CA PRO A 103 -8.30 12.64 26.35
C PRO A 103 -8.68 13.56 25.18
N ASP A 104 -9.87 13.34 24.60
CA ASP A 104 -10.40 14.10 23.45
C ASP A 104 -10.60 15.58 23.77
N ASN A 105 -11.01 15.88 25.01
CA ASN A 105 -10.98 17.25 25.47
C ASN A 105 -9.50 17.60 25.76
N PRO A 106 -8.96 18.69 25.20
CA PRO A 106 -7.57 19.05 25.40
C PRO A 106 -7.17 19.75 26.73
N PRO A 107 -7.80 19.60 27.93
CA PRO A 107 -7.17 19.90 29.22
C PRO A 107 -5.74 19.39 29.42
N TRP A 108 -5.26 18.42 28.62
CA TRP A 108 -3.85 18.06 28.64
C TRP A 108 -2.92 19.18 28.15
N LEU A 109 -3.42 20.11 27.31
CA LEU A 109 -2.71 21.37 26.99
C LEU A 109 -2.57 22.24 28.24
N ASP A 110 -3.60 22.32 29.07
CA ASP A 110 -3.59 23.07 30.33
C ASP A 110 -2.69 22.40 31.38
N GLY A 111 -2.62 21.07 31.37
CA GLY A 111 -1.72 20.28 32.22
C GLY A 111 -0.24 20.45 31.88
N GLY A 112 0.08 20.87 30.64
CA GLY A 112 1.43 21.16 30.18
C GLY A 112 2.42 20.05 30.53
N GLN A 113 3.45 20.38 31.32
CA GLN A 113 4.50 19.42 31.68
C GLN A 113 3.98 18.22 32.50
N GLN A 114 2.95 18.41 33.34
CA GLN A 114 2.40 17.31 34.15
C GLN A 114 1.84 16.20 33.26
N PHE A 115 1.29 16.56 32.10
CA PHE A 115 0.81 15.59 31.14
C PHE A 115 1.97 14.81 30.49
N ILE A 116 3.06 15.49 30.12
CA ILE A 116 4.27 14.82 29.62
C ILE A 116 4.83 13.83 30.65
N ASP A 117 4.85 14.23 31.92
CA ASP A 117 5.32 13.39 33.02
C ASP A 117 4.40 12.17 33.22
N HIS A 118 3.09 12.32 33.05
CA HIS A 118 2.13 11.20 33.03
C HIS A 118 2.44 10.23 31.89
N VAL A 119 2.55 10.71 30.65
CA VAL A 119 2.84 9.87 29.48
C VAL A 119 4.16 9.12 29.69
N LYS A 120 5.19 9.82 30.15
CA LYS A 120 6.48 9.20 30.49
C LYS A 120 6.33 8.11 31.54
N THR A 121 5.58 8.38 32.62
CA THR A 121 5.33 7.42 33.70
C THR A 121 4.61 6.17 33.19
N GLN A 122 3.62 6.32 32.30
CA GLN A 122 2.95 5.17 31.69
C GLN A 122 3.91 4.37 30.80
N LEU A 123 4.71 5.04 29.96
CA LEU A 123 5.69 4.37 29.10
C LEU A 123 6.79 3.65 29.89
N ASP A 124 7.23 4.19 31.04
CA ASP A 124 8.21 3.56 31.93
C ASP A 124 7.75 2.19 32.47
N THR A 125 6.44 1.93 32.49
CA THR A 125 5.92 0.62 32.90
C THR A 125 6.19 -0.50 31.88
N GLY A 126 6.47 -0.14 30.62
CA GLY A 126 6.60 -1.08 29.51
C GLY A 126 5.28 -1.76 29.09
N ARG A 127 4.13 -1.37 29.67
CA ARG A 127 2.81 -1.96 29.40
C ARG A 127 2.08 -1.33 28.21
N PHE A 128 2.51 -0.14 27.80
CA PHE A 128 1.93 0.60 26.69
C PHE A 128 2.83 0.53 25.47
N THR A 129 2.22 0.25 24.32
CA THR A 129 2.95 0.04 23.06
C THR A 129 2.97 1.28 22.16
N GLY A 130 2.49 2.43 22.63
CA GLY A 130 2.37 3.66 21.87
C GLY A 130 1.66 4.76 22.64
N ILE A 131 1.42 5.87 21.96
CA ILE A 131 0.81 7.10 22.51
C ILE A 131 -0.34 7.49 21.59
N GLY A 132 -1.53 7.77 22.13
CA GLY A 132 -2.67 8.27 21.35
C GLY A 132 -3.97 7.52 21.65
N GLU A 133 -5.04 7.81 20.91
CA GLU A 133 -5.12 8.65 19.72
C GLU A 133 -5.08 10.13 20.09
N ILE A 134 -4.20 10.90 19.45
CA ILE A 134 -4.12 12.34 19.67
C ILE A 134 -5.01 13.06 18.66
N ASN A 135 -6.09 13.68 19.13
CA ASN A 135 -6.92 14.55 18.30
C ASN A 135 -6.23 15.90 18.07
N LEU A 136 -5.47 16.03 16.97
CA LEU A 136 -4.78 17.27 16.60
C LEU A 136 -5.67 18.19 15.76
N ARG A 137 -6.52 17.63 14.91
CA ARG A 137 -7.47 18.40 14.10
C ARG A 137 -8.68 17.56 13.72
N TYR A 138 -9.82 17.82 14.34
CA TYR A 138 -10.99 16.96 14.28
C TYR A 138 -12.31 17.76 14.21
N TYR A 139 -13.30 17.20 13.51
CA TYR A 139 -14.65 17.75 13.32
C TYR A 139 -15.68 16.78 13.90
N ASN A 140 -16.58 17.27 14.75
CA ASN A 140 -17.71 16.53 15.27
C ASN A 140 -18.89 16.52 14.28
N GLY A 141 -19.49 15.35 14.11
CA GLY A 141 -20.74 15.20 13.36
C GLY A 141 -20.57 15.15 11.83
N ALA A 142 -21.68 15.30 11.12
CA ALA A 142 -21.76 15.06 9.67
C ALA A 142 -21.43 16.27 8.79
N SER A 143 -21.20 17.46 9.37
CA SER A 143 -20.96 18.70 8.63
C SER A 143 -19.53 19.21 8.81
N TYR A 144 -18.84 19.42 7.69
CA TYR A 144 -17.46 19.93 7.65
C TYR A 144 -17.50 21.42 7.48
N THR A 145 -17.65 22.11 8.60
CA THR A 145 -17.71 23.55 8.61
C THR A 145 -16.55 24.04 9.45
N PRO A 146 -15.47 24.56 8.84
CA PRO A 146 -14.43 25.25 9.57
C PRO A 146 -15.01 26.35 10.48
N PRO A 147 -14.43 26.58 11.67
CA PRO A 147 -13.24 25.91 12.22
C PRO A 147 -13.54 24.50 12.76
N PRO A 148 -12.50 23.64 12.91
CA PRO A 148 -12.66 22.33 13.56
C PRO A 148 -13.05 22.46 15.04
N ASP A 149 -13.73 21.44 15.55
CA ASP A 149 -14.10 21.31 16.97
C ASP A 149 -12.87 21.20 17.88
N ILE A 150 -11.86 20.46 17.40
CA ILE A 150 -10.57 20.34 18.08
C ILE A 150 -9.49 20.82 17.12
N TYR A 151 -8.66 21.75 17.59
CA TYR A 151 -7.43 22.12 16.90
C TYR A 151 -6.28 22.31 17.90
N VAL A 152 -5.28 21.47 17.76
CA VAL A 152 -3.98 21.58 18.39
C VAL A 152 -2.93 21.65 17.29
N GLN A 153 -2.14 22.71 17.29
CA GLN A 153 -1.08 22.86 16.30
C GLN A 153 -0.02 21.75 16.49
N PRO A 154 0.30 20.94 15.45
CA PRO A 154 1.15 19.74 15.60
C PRO A 154 2.59 19.97 16.08
N ASP A 155 3.16 21.17 15.87
CA ASP A 155 4.56 21.49 16.15
C ASP A 155 4.75 22.40 17.38
N THR A 156 3.80 22.41 18.30
CA THR A 156 3.96 23.12 19.58
C THR A 156 5.08 22.50 20.42
N PRO A 157 5.76 23.26 21.31
CA PRO A 157 6.80 22.71 22.18
C PRO A 157 6.36 21.50 23.00
N LEU A 158 5.10 21.45 23.44
CA LEU A 158 4.53 20.31 24.16
C LEU A 158 4.42 19.06 23.26
N MET A 159 3.87 19.21 22.05
CA MET A 159 3.79 18.11 21.09
C MET A 159 5.17 17.58 20.67
N LEU A 160 6.15 18.46 20.50
CA LEU A 160 7.51 18.03 20.20
C LEU A 160 8.16 17.25 21.36
N GLN A 161 7.74 17.46 22.61
CA GLN A 161 8.13 16.58 23.72
C GLN A 161 7.50 15.19 23.60
N VAL A 162 6.23 15.09 23.17
CA VAL A 162 5.58 13.79 22.87
C VAL A 162 6.33 13.05 21.76
N VAL A 163 6.73 13.77 20.70
CA VAL A 163 7.58 13.23 19.62
C VAL A 163 8.91 12.70 20.15
N ASN A 164 9.55 13.40 21.09
CA ASN A 164 10.77 12.91 21.73
C ASN A 164 10.53 11.66 22.57
N LEU A 165 9.41 11.55 23.29
CA LEU A 165 9.05 10.33 24.01
C LEU A 165 8.87 9.14 23.06
N SER A 166 8.20 9.33 21.92
CA SER A 166 8.08 8.30 20.88
C SER A 166 9.45 7.77 20.45
N ALA A 167 10.40 8.65 20.17
CA ALA A 167 11.76 8.28 19.77
C ALA A 167 12.54 7.56 20.90
N ILE A 168 12.45 8.06 22.14
CA ILE A 168 13.15 7.50 23.31
C ILE A 168 12.67 6.09 23.63
N TYR A 169 11.35 5.89 23.72
CA TYR A 169 10.74 4.61 24.06
C TYR A 169 10.58 3.68 22.84
N ARG A 170 10.84 4.21 21.64
CA ARG A 170 10.66 3.52 20.35
C ARG A 170 9.24 2.98 20.23
N VAL A 171 8.26 3.85 20.43
CA VAL A 171 6.84 3.51 20.33
C VAL A 171 6.15 4.51 19.40
N PRO A 172 5.18 4.09 18.57
CA PRO A 172 4.45 4.99 17.68
C PRO A 172 3.57 6.00 18.43
N ILE A 173 3.34 7.14 17.78
CA ILE A 173 2.28 8.09 18.09
C ILE A 173 1.17 7.89 17.08
N SER A 174 -0.05 7.63 17.52
CA SER A 174 -1.24 7.72 16.67
C SER A 174 -1.94 9.06 16.84
N PHE A 175 -2.42 9.63 15.73
CA PHE A 175 -3.10 10.91 15.75
C PHE A 175 -4.17 11.04 14.68
N HIS A 176 -5.21 11.79 15.03
CA HIS A 176 -6.23 12.27 14.12
C HIS A 176 -5.86 13.66 13.60
N PHE A 177 -5.87 13.83 12.28
CA PHE A 177 -5.65 15.14 11.68
C PHE A 177 -6.32 15.25 10.31
N VAL A 178 -7.15 16.28 10.13
CA VAL A 178 -7.81 16.61 8.87
C VAL A 178 -7.01 17.71 8.12
N PRO A 179 -6.41 17.43 6.95
CA PRO A 179 -5.43 18.31 6.32
C PRO A 179 -6.03 19.37 5.40
N ASP A 180 -6.97 20.14 5.92
CA ASP A 180 -7.78 21.11 5.19
C ASP A 180 -7.31 22.56 5.28
N ASP A 181 -6.30 22.80 6.11
CA ASP A 181 -5.69 24.11 6.33
C ASP A 181 -4.19 24.07 6.00
N PRO A 182 -3.70 24.89 5.06
CA PRO A 182 -2.28 24.88 4.68
C PRO A 182 -1.29 25.21 5.81
N VAL A 183 -1.69 26.03 6.79
CA VAL A 183 -0.81 26.40 7.91
C VAL A 183 -0.67 25.23 8.87
N ALA A 184 -1.77 24.56 9.18
CA ALA A 184 -1.81 23.35 9.98
C ALA A 184 -1.04 22.20 9.27
N ASN A 185 -1.20 22.05 7.95
CA ASN A 185 -0.45 21.06 7.16
C ASN A 185 1.06 21.29 7.23
N ALA A 186 1.49 22.56 7.13
CA ALA A 186 2.90 22.91 7.27
C ALA A 186 3.43 22.62 8.69
N ALA A 187 2.61 22.78 9.73
CA ALA A 187 2.96 22.39 11.10
C ALA A 187 3.06 20.87 11.25
N LEU A 188 2.14 20.11 10.67
CA LEU A 188 2.20 18.64 10.63
C LEU A 188 3.50 18.15 9.98
N GLU A 189 3.87 18.71 8.83
CA GLU A 189 5.13 18.36 8.15
C GLU A 189 6.38 18.69 8.98
N ARG A 190 6.35 19.78 9.77
CA ARG A 190 7.43 20.09 10.71
C ARG A 190 7.49 19.08 11.86
N MET A 191 6.35 18.62 12.36
CA MET A 191 6.28 17.55 13.38
C MET A 191 6.92 16.26 12.85
N PHE A 192 6.57 15.81 11.63
CA PHE A 192 7.16 14.60 11.03
C PHE A 192 8.69 14.70 10.86
N SER A 193 9.19 15.89 10.55
CA SER A 193 10.60 16.15 10.30
C SER A 193 11.42 16.42 11.57
N TYR A 194 10.76 16.61 12.73
CA TYR A 194 11.43 17.05 13.94
C TYR A 194 12.37 15.99 14.52
N ASN A 195 11.97 14.73 14.51
CA ASN A 195 12.77 13.61 15.00
C ASN A 195 12.51 12.36 14.15
N GLU A 196 13.48 12.00 13.30
CA GLU A 196 13.38 10.87 12.37
C GLU A 196 13.27 9.50 13.06
N ASN A 197 13.61 9.42 14.35
CA ASN A 197 13.47 8.19 15.14
C ASN A 197 12.08 8.03 15.79
N ALA A 198 11.26 9.09 15.81
CA ALA A 198 9.86 8.96 16.20
C ALA A 198 9.11 8.20 15.12
N THR A 199 8.02 7.50 15.47
CA THR A 199 7.14 6.82 14.51
C THR A 199 5.74 7.39 14.62
N PHE A 200 5.11 7.67 13.48
CA PHE A 200 3.80 8.28 13.39
C PHE A 200 2.82 7.32 12.73
N ILE A 201 1.60 7.21 13.25
CA ILE A 201 0.46 6.55 12.63
C ILE A 201 -0.59 7.64 12.41
N TRP A 202 -0.81 8.03 11.17
CA TRP A 202 -1.88 8.96 10.81
C TRP A 202 -3.16 8.18 10.62
N SER A 203 -4.12 8.39 11.51
CA SER A 203 -5.36 7.64 11.52
C SER A 203 -6.28 8.00 10.36
N HIS A 204 -7.12 7.03 9.98
CA HIS A 204 -8.17 7.16 8.97
C HIS A 204 -7.65 7.50 7.57
N LEU A 205 -6.41 7.13 7.24
CA LEU A 205 -5.69 7.57 6.04
C LEU A 205 -5.75 9.12 5.87
N GLY A 206 -5.73 9.84 6.99
CA GLY A 206 -5.82 11.29 7.09
C GLY A 206 -7.19 11.89 6.78
N PHE A 207 -8.26 11.11 6.87
CA PHE A 207 -9.55 11.50 6.35
C PHE A 207 -10.62 11.86 7.38
N ASN A 208 -11.31 12.98 7.09
CA ASN A 208 -12.73 13.23 7.35
C ASN A 208 -13.19 14.27 6.26
N ASN A 209 -14.01 13.87 5.28
CA ASN A 209 -14.51 14.59 4.06
C ASN A 209 -13.62 15.64 3.36
N MET A 210 -12.38 15.29 3.02
CA MET A 210 -11.38 16.18 2.41
C MET A 210 -10.68 15.56 1.17
N PRO A 211 -9.99 16.36 0.32
CA PRO A 211 -9.51 15.96 -1.01
C PRO A 211 -8.36 14.94 -1.04
N LEU A 212 -7.97 14.34 0.10
CA LEU A 212 -6.91 13.32 0.10
C LEU A 212 -7.32 12.12 -0.74
N ASN A 213 -6.43 11.77 -1.66
CA ASN A 213 -6.49 10.62 -2.54
C ASN A 213 -5.17 9.85 -2.43
N ALA A 214 -5.10 8.69 -3.07
CA ALA A 214 -3.90 7.86 -3.10
C ALA A 214 -2.63 8.64 -3.52
N ASP A 215 -2.73 9.59 -4.47
CA ASP A 215 -1.57 10.38 -4.94
C ASP A 215 -1.02 11.32 -3.87
N THR A 216 -1.89 11.90 -3.06
CA THR A 216 -1.46 12.78 -1.97
C THR A 216 -0.84 11.97 -0.84
N LEU A 217 -1.38 10.78 -0.54
CA LEU A 217 -0.79 9.88 0.45
C LEU A 217 0.55 9.32 -0.01
N ASP A 218 0.71 9.00 -1.30
CA ASP A 218 2.00 8.65 -1.91
C ASP A 218 3.04 9.73 -1.64
N TYR A 219 2.69 11.01 -1.82
CA TYR A 219 3.61 12.11 -1.57
C TYR A 219 4.10 12.15 -0.12
N TYR A 220 3.20 11.96 0.85
CA TYR A 220 3.57 11.91 2.27
C TYR A 220 4.46 10.69 2.58
N LEU A 221 4.06 9.49 2.15
CA LEU A 221 4.83 8.27 2.39
C LEU A 221 6.18 8.29 1.68
N MET A 222 6.28 8.93 0.52
CA MET A 222 7.53 9.15 -0.19
C MET A 222 8.47 10.08 0.57
N ARG A 223 7.96 11.05 1.33
CA ARG A 223 8.81 12.06 1.99
C ARG A 223 9.16 11.73 3.44
N TYR A 224 8.31 10.99 4.15
CA TYR A 224 8.45 10.77 5.59
C TYR A 224 8.65 9.29 5.92
N PRO A 225 9.88 8.82 6.17
CA PRO A 225 10.19 7.40 6.44
C PRO A 225 9.61 6.85 7.75
N ASN A 226 9.22 7.74 8.65
CA ASN A 226 8.62 7.42 9.93
C ASN A 226 7.08 7.44 9.94
N LEU A 227 6.43 7.71 8.79
CA LEU A 227 4.98 7.82 8.70
C LEU A 227 4.30 6.50 8.33
N TYR A 228 3.33 6.07 9.10
CA TYR A 228 2.40 4.99 8.80
C TYR A 228 1.00 5.56 8.72
N LEU A 229 0.11 4.83 8.07
CA LEU A 229 -1.29 5.18 8.00
C LEU A 229 -2.13 4.01 8.50
N ASP A 230 -3.27 4.28 9.14
CA ASP A 230 -4.27 3.25 9.44
C ASP A 230 -5.55 3.45 8.63
N THR A 231 -6.36 2.40 8.46
CA THR A 231 -7.62 2.44 7.71
C THR A 231 -8.86 2.70 8.57
N ALA A 232 -8.69 3.18 9.80
CA ALA A 232 -9.76 3.26 10.78
C ALA A 232 -10.94 4.13 10.28
N GLY A 233 -12.18 3.82 10.63
CA GLY A 233 -13.35 4.69 10.42
C GLY A 233 -13.87 4.76 8.98
N ILE A 234 -13.08 4.28 8.02
CA ILE A 234 -13.39 4.31 6.60
C ILE A 234 -14.67 3.55 6.28
N GLN A 235 -14.93 2.40 6.93
CA GLN A 235 -16.09 1.58 6.61
C GLN A 235 -17.43 2.32 6.79
N ASN A 236 -17.47 3.30 7.71
CA ASN A 236 -18.64 4.15 7.95
C ASN A 236 -18.93 5.06 6.76
N MET A 237 -17.87 5.36 6.00
CA MET A 237 -17.86 6.25 4.84
C MET A 237 -17.98 5.47 3.52
N MET A 238 -18.05 4.13 3.58
CA MET A 238 -18.36 3.24 2.44
C MET A 238 -19.87 3.00 2.25
N ASN A 239 -20.70 3.55 3.13
CA ASN A 239 -22.15 3.62 2.92
C ASN A 239 -22.46 4.94 2.20
N ASP A 240 -23.40 4.92 1.26
CA ASP A 240 -23.85 6.11 0.51
C ASP A 240 -24.48 7.15 1.47
N PRO A 241 -23.79 8.24 1.82
CA PRO A 241 -24.38 9.30 2.61
C PRO A 241 -24.83 10.33 1.59
N GLY A 242 -26.07 10.23 1.12
CA GLY A 242 -26.62 11.13 0.10
C GLY A 242 -25.97 12.51 0.13
N ALA A 243 -25.21 12.81 -0.94
CA ALA A 243 -24.60 14.10 -1.26
C ALA A 243 -23.37 14.62 -0.47
N LEU A 244 -22.78 13.94 0.50
CA LEU A 244 -21.61 14.49 1.22
C LEU A 244 -20.28 13.94 0.70
N ASN A 245 -19.67 14.69 -0.25
CA ASN A 245 -18.23 14.92 -0.54
C ASN A 245 -17.14 13.91 -0.08
N SER A 246 -17.46 12.63 0.01
CA SER A 246 -16.53 11.62 0.49
C SER A 246 -15.71 11.04 -0.66
N ASN A 247 -14.40 11.30 -0.66
CA ASN A 247 -13.45 10.67 -1.58
C ASN A 247 -13.46 9.13 -1.50
N TRP A 248 -14.08 8.55 -0.46
CA TRP A 248 -14.33 7.10 -0.36
C TRP A 248 -15.24 6.55 -1.45
N ARG A 249 -16.07 7.38 -2.12
CA ARG A 249 -16.75 6.95 -3.35
C ARG A 249 -15.75 6.51 -4.42
N GLY A 250 -14.58 7.16 -4.46
CA GLY A 250 -13.49 6.87 -5.36
C GLY A 250 -12.53 5.80 -4.85
N VAL A 251 -12.81 5.10 -3.75
CA VAL A 251 -11.96 3.99 -3.28
C VAL A 251 -12.37 2.67 -3.91
N PHE A 252 -13.67 2.45 -4.08
CA PHE A 252 -14.20 1.26 -4.75
C PHE A 252 -14.64 1.55 -6.18
N VAL A 253 -14.55 0.54 -7.04
CA VAL A 253 -15.17 0.58 -8.38
C VAL A 253 -16.69 0.68 -8.25
N ASN A 254 -17.26 -0.12 -7.35
CA ASN A 254 -18.67 -0.12 -7.00
C ASN A 254 -18.81 -0.37 -5.49
N GLN A 255 -19.69 0.37 -4.82
CA GLN A 255 -19.94 0.23 -3.38
C GLN A 255 -20.51 -1.15 -2.99
N THR A 256 -21.03 -1.91 -3.97
CA THR A 256 -21.67 -3.22 -3.75
C THR A 256 -20.75 -4.42 -3.92
N ASP A 257 -19.74 -4.34 -4.79
CA ASP A 257 -18.75 -5.43 -4.95
C ASP A 257 -17.59 -5.30 -3.94
N GLY A 258 -17.44 -4.11 -3.36
CA GLY A 258 -16.42 -3.79 -2.37
C GLY A 258 -15.00 -3.86 -2.94
N ARG A 259 -14.81 -3.88 -4.26
CA ARG A 259 -13.47 -4.01 -4.88
C ARG A 259 -12.80 -2.65 -5.01
N LEU A 260 -11.55 -2.57 -4.58
CA LEU A 260 -10.74 -1.36 -4.77
C LEU A 260 -10.68 -0.96 -6.24
N ASN A 261 -10.73 0.34 -6.51
CA ASN A 261 -10.40 0.83 -7.83
C ASN A 261 -8.91 0.62 -8.14
N ALA A 262 -8.53 0.77 -9.42
CA ALA A 262 -7.18 0.48 -9.87
C ALA A 262 -6.11 1.28 -9.11
N ARG A 263 -6.37 2.57 -8.82
CA ARG A 263 -5.39 3.44 -8.19
C ARG A 263 -5.18 3.12 -6.71
N TRP A 264 -6.26 2.83 -5.98
CA TRP A 264 -6.17 2.40 -4.58
C TRP A 264 -5.60 0.99 -4.46
N LYS A 265 -5.92 0.09 -5.40
CA LYS A 265 -5.22 -1.20 -5.49
C LYS A 265 -3.71 -0.99 -5.59
N GLU A 266 -3.25 -0.15 -6.51
CA GLU A 266 -1.83 0.17 -6.68
C GLU A 266 -1.24 0.82 -5.42
N PHE A 267 -1.96 1.72 -4.75
CA PHE A 267 -1.54 2.33 -3.48
C PHE A 267 -1.27 1.28 -2.40
N PHE A 268 -2.24 0.40 -2.15
CA PHE A 268 -2.10 -0.64 -1.14
C PHE A 268 -1.00 -1.65 -1.49
N GLU A 269 -0.81 -1.98 -2.77
CA GLU A 269 0.29 -2.86 -3.19
C GLU A 269 1.66 -2.19 -3.08
N THR A 270 1.75 -0.91 -3.40
CA THR A 270 3.00 -0.13 -3.36
C THR A 270 3.43 0.12 -1.92
N TRP A 271 2.52 0.54 -1.05
CA TRP A 271 2.83 0.91 0.34
C TRP A 271 2.44 -0.16 1.36
N ASN A 272 2.42 -1.43 0.94
CA ASN A 272 1.92 -2.53 1.76
C ASN A 272 2.69 -2.75 3.08
N SER A 273 3.87 -2.15 3.28
CA SER A 273 4.63 -2.19 4.54
C SER A 273 4.38 -0.99 5.47
N ARG A 274 3.58 0.00 5.03
CA ARG A 274 3.36 1.29 5.70
C ARG A 274 1.89 1.58 6.03
N ILE A 275 0.99 0.64 5.72
CA ILE A 275 -0.45 0.76 5.96
C ILE A 275 -0.90 -0.31 6.94
N LEU A 276 -1.59 0.09 8.00
CA LEU A 276 -2.18 -0.80 9.00
C LEU A 276 -3.68 -0.89 8.75
N TRP A 277 -4.22 -2.10 8.78
CA TRP A 277 -5.66 -2.27 8.79
C TRP A 277 -6.22 -1.93 10.17
N ALA A 278 -7.36 -1.25 10.17
CA ALA A 278 -8.02 -0.73 11.33
C ALA A 278 -9.51 -0.46 11.05
N THR A 279 -10.36 -0.56 12.07
CA THR A 279 -11.80 -0.33 11.92
C THR A 279 -12.32 0.94 12.58
N ASP A 280 -11.75 1.46 13.66
CA ASP A 280 -12.44 2.48 14.49
C ASP A 280 -13.77 1.96 15.11
N ALA A 281 -13.80 0.66 15.46
CA ALA A 281 -14.92 0.09 16.20
C ALA A 281 -15.04 0.74 17.58
N GLY A 282 -16.25 1.13 17.97
CA GLY A 282 -16.51 1.88 19.21
C GLY A 282 -16.21 3.38 19.15
N GLY A 283 -15.60 3.88 18.06
CA GLY A 283 -15.34 5.31 17.89
C GLY A 283 -16.61 6.16 17.91
N GLY A 284 -16.50 7.38 18.43
CA GLY A 284 -17.64 8.29 18.63
C GLY A 284 -18.66 7.81 19.66
N ASN A 285 -18.28 6.86 20.54
CA ASN A 285 -19.15 6.21 21.52
C ASN A 285 -20.39 5.54 20.89
N ASP A 286 -20.27 5.05 19.65
CA ASP A 286 -21.36 4.36 18.96
C ASP A 286 -21.18 2.84 19.04
N PRO A 287 -21.89 2.13 19.94
CA PRO A 287 -21.79 0.69 20.06
C PRO A 287 -22.25 -0.04 18.79
N LYS A 288 -22.98 0.63 17.89
CA LYS A 288 -23.40 0.04 16.62
C LYS A 288 -22.23 -0.32 15.71
N ARG A 289 -21.07 0.35 15.86
CA ARG A 289 -19.84 0.00 15.13
C ARG A 289 -19.28 -1.35 15.58
N TRP A 290 -19.43 -1.69 16.86
CA TRP A 290 -19.09 -3.02 17.36
C TRP A 290 -20.13 -4.06 16.93
N PHE A 291 -21.43 -3.75 16.99
CA PHE A 291 -22.46 -4.71 16.58
C PHE A 291 -22.40 -5.09 15.09
N ASN A 292 -21.86 -4.22 14.23
CA ASN A 292 -21.59 -4.53 12.82
C ASN A 292 -20.12 -4.81 12.50
N TYR A 293 -19.35 -5.21 13.51
CA TYR A 293 -17.94 -5.55 13.34
C TYR A 293 -17.77 -6.76 12.39
N ALA A 294 -18.47 -7.85 12.69
CA ALA A 294 -18.47 -9.08 11.91
C ALA A 294 -19.65 -9.22 10.94
N ASN A 295 -20.74 -8.49 11.18
CA ASN A 295 -22.06 -8.76 10.59
C ASN A 295 -22.84 -7.47 10.27
N ASN A 296 -24.05 -7.59 9.74
CA ASN A 296 -24.96 -6.46 9.49
C ASN A 296 -26.17 -6.54 10.43
N THR A 297 -25.91 -6.57 11.74
CA THR A 297 -26.95 -6.85 12.75
C THR A 297 -27.80 -5.63 13.08
N VAL A 298 -27.23 -4.43 12.94
CA VAL A 298 -27.89 -3.15 13.26
C VAL A 298 -28.08 -2.32 12.00
N GLN A 299 -29.33 -1.91 11.77
CA GLN A 299 -29.71 -0.97 10.72
C GLN A 299 -29.06 0.40 10.96
N ASP A 300 -28.66 1.07 9.87
CA ASP A 300 -28.00 2.39 9.88
C ASP A 300 -26.61 2.41 10.56
N ALA A 301 -26.04 1.24 10.86
CA ALA A 301 -24.63 1.14 11.20
C ALA A 301 -23.76 0.75 9.99
N PRO A 302 -22.46 1.08 10.04
CA PRO A 302 -21.47 0.63 9.06
C PRO A 302 -21.51 -0.90 8.92
N PRO A 303 -21.88 -1.47 7.77
CA PRO A 303 -22.12 -2.90 7.62
C PRO A 303 -20.81 -3.70 7.55
N ASN A 304 -20.71 -4.79 8.31
CA ASN A 304 -19.64 -5.80 8.30
C ASN A 304 -18.26 -5.22 7.97
N ALA A 305 -17.71 -4.44 8.91
CA ALA A 305 -16.47 -3.70 8.76
C ALA A 305 -15.33 -4.61 8.25
N VAL A 306 -15.16 -5.77 8.89
CA VAL A 306 -14.08 -6.71 8.57
C VAL A 306 -14.33 -7.38 7.22
N GLY A 307 -15.55 -7.84 6.95
CA GLY A 307 -15.92 -8.51 5.70
C GLY A 307 -15.76 -7.59 4.47
N ARG A 308 -16.11 -6.30 4.61
CA ARG A 308 -15.91 -5.32 3.52
C ARG A 308 -14.45 -5.12 3.18
N TRP A 309 -13.59 -4.94 4.19
CA TRP A 309 -12.16 -4.82 3.95
C TRP A 309 -11.55 -6.11 3.39
N ARG A 310 -12.03 -7.28 3.82
CA ARG A 310 -11.63 -8.55 3.21
C ARG A 310 -11.96 -8.59 1.72
N SER A 311 -13.14 -8.14 1.32
CA SER A 311 -13.52 -8.02 -0.10
C SER A 311 -12.63 -7.02 -0.85
N ALA A 312 -12.40 -5.85 -0.26
CA ALA A 312 -11.56 -4.79 -0.82
C ALA A 312 -10.15 -5.25 -1.14
N LEU A 313 -9.54 -5.97 -0.22
CA LEU A 313 -8.15 -6.39 -0.33
C LEU A 313 -8.01 -7.76 -1.01
N ALA A 314 -9.11 -8.45 -1.35
CA ALA A 314 -9.08 -9.82 -1.89
C ALA A 314 -8.30 -9.97 -3.20
N THR A 315 -8.15 -8.88 -3.98
CA THR A 315 -7.46 -8.90 -5.28
C THR A 315 -6.04 -8.37 -5.23
N LEU A 316 -5.53 -8.04 -4.04
CA LEU A 316 -4.13 -7.64 -3.88
C LEU A 316 -3.22 -8.86 -3.89
N ASP A 317 -1.92 -8.61 -4.06
CA ASP A 317 -0.88 -9.59 -3.74
C ASP A 317 -1.07 -10.18 -2.32
N SER A 318 -0.87 -11.49 -2.15
CA SER A 318 -1.12 -12.15 -0.87
C SER A 318 -0.21 -11.65 0.25
N ASN A 319 1.01 -11.20 -0.05
CA ASN A 319 1.89 -10.60 0.94
C ASN A 319 1.36 -9.21 1.34
N ALA A 320 0.83 -8.44 0.39
CA ALA A 320 0.21 -7.16 0.69
C ALA A 320 -1.01 -7.33 1.62
N VAL A 321 -1.89 -8.29 1.34
CA VAL A 321 -3.04 -8.63 2.22
C VAL A 321 -2.54 -8.98 3.63
N ARG A 322 -1.57 -9.88 3.75
CA ARG A 322 -1.00 -10.30 5.04
C ARG A 322 -0.37 -9.13 5.81
N ASN A 323 0.36 -8.27 5.12
CA ASN A 323 1.06 -7.15 5.74
C ASN A 323 0.07 -6.10 6.27
N VAL A 324 -0.90 -5.70 5.43
CA VAL A 324 -1.91 -4.71 5.78
C VAL A 324 -2.79 -5.19 6.94
N PHE A 325 -3.31 -6.42 6.88
CA PHE A 325 -4.21 -6.95 7.93
C PHE A 325 -3.53 -7.32 9.25
N SER A 326 -2.21 -7.52 9.29
CA SER A 326 -1.58 -8.10 10.47
C SER A 326 -0.12 -7.72 10.64
N ALA A 327 0.73 -8.03 9.66
CA ALA A 327 2.18 -8.00 9.89
C ALA A 327 2.72 -6.59 10.19
N ASN A 328 2.12 -5.54 9.61
CA ASN A 328 2.52 -4.18 9.89
C ASN A 328 2.18 -3.74 11.31
N ALA A 329 0.96 -4.03 11.77
CA ALA A 329 0.55 -3.73 13.14
C ALA A 329 1.45 -4.46 14.14
N ARG A 330 1.71 -5.75 13.93
CA ARG A 330 2.63 -6.54 14.76
C ARG A 330 4.04 -5.97 14.79
N ALA A 331 4.58 -5.55 13.64
CA ALA A 331 5.91 -4.99 13.58
C ALA A 331 6.02 -3.61 14.22
N VAL A 332 5.05 -2.73 13.98
CA VAL A 332 5.09 -1.34 14.46
C VAL A 332 4.70 -1.23 15.94
N ILE A 333 3.68 -1.99 16.37
CA ILE A 333 3.09 -1.89 17.70
C ILE A 333 3.75 -2.90 18.66
N LEU A 334 3.91 -4.15 18.24
CA LEU A 334 4.45 -5.22 19.10
C LEU A 334 5.95 -5.46 18.92
N LYS A 335 6.59 -4.75 17.98
CA LYS A 335 8.01 -4.89 17.65
C LYS A 335 8.38 -6.32 17.20
N GLU A 336 7.42 -7.04 16.64
CA GLU A 336 7.65 -8.35 16.02
C GLU A 336 8.41 -8.20 14.69
N ALA A 337 9.18 -9.21 14.30
CA ALA A 337 9.83 -9.20 12.99
C ALA A 337 8.78 -9.34 11.88
N ARG A 338 8.88 -8.53 10.82
CA ARG A 338 8.05 -8.74 9.63
C ARG A 338 8.44 -10.07 8.95
N PRO A 339 7.45 -10.85 8.47
CA PRO A 339 7.73 -12.02 7.65
C PRO A 339 8.34 -11.61 6.31
N ALA A 340 9.09 -12.52 5.68
CA ALA A 340 9.55 -12.33 4.31
C ALA A 340 8.36 -12.29 3.33
N TYR A 341 8.56 -11.68 2.17
CA TYR A 341 7.63 -11.76 1.06
C TYR A 341 7.86 -13.08 0.33
N ASP A 342 6.85 -13.93 0.34
CA ASP A 342 6.96 -15.27 -0.20
C ASP A 342 6.11 -15.38 -1.47
N TYR A 343 6.70 -15.93 -2.53
CA TYR A 343 6.10 -16.07 -3.85
C TYR A 343 6.25 -17.51 -4.35
N SER A 344 5.30 -17.95 -5.18
CA SER A 344 5.37 -19.23 -5.89
C SER A 344 5.44 -18.96 -7.38
N VAL A 345 6.58 -19.29 -7.99
CA VAL A 345 6.85 -19.04 -9.41
C VAL A 345 6.69 -20.32 -10.21
N ALA A 346 5.87 -20.28 -11.26
CA ALA A 346 5.69 -21.38 -12.19
C ALA A 346 6.78 -21.37 -13.27
N SER A 347 7.43 -22.50 -13.51
CA SER A 347 8.36 -22.69 -14.64
C SER A 347 8.43 -24.15 -15.04
N ASN A 348 8.29 -24.45 -16.33
CA ASN A 348 8.34 -25.82 -16.87
C ASN A 348 7.42 -26.82 -16.13
N GLY A 349 6.20 -26.41 -15.80
CA GLY A 349 5.23 -27.25 -15.10
C GLY A 349 5.56 -27.56 -13.63
N LYS A 350 6.55 -26.86 -13.05
CA LYS A 350 6.92 -26.95 -11.63
C LYS A 350 6.73 -25.60 -10.94
N CYS A 351 6.56 -25.64 -9.62
CA CYS A 351 6.51 -24.44 -8.78
C CYS A 351 7.78 -24.31 -7.94
N PHE A 352 8.29 -23.10 -7.89
CA PHE A 352 9.51 -22.75 -7.19
C PHE A 352 9.21 -21.67 -6.15
N PRO A 353 9.57 -21.87 -4.88
CA PRO A 353 9.41 -20.84 -3.86
C PRO A 353 10.48 -19.77 -4.04
N VAL A 354 10.09 -18.52 -4.17
CA VAL A 354 11.00 -17.36 -4.16
C VAL A 354 10.67 -16.51 -2.94
N THR A 355 11.68 -16.14 -2.17
CA THR A 355 11.48 -15.29 -1.00
C THR A 355 12.27 -14.00 -1.13
N VAL A 356 11.68 -12.90 -0.67
CA VAL A 356 12.32 -11.58 -0.61
C VAL A 356 12.22 -11.09 0.83
N ASN A 357 13.35 -10.90 1.50
CA ASN A 357 13.41 -10.22 2.79
C ASN A 357 13.86 -8.78 2.57
N SER A 358 13.03 -7.80 2.90
CA SER A 358 13.30 -6.39 2.61
C SER A 358 12.82 -5.48 3.74
N ASN A 359 13.51 -4.36 3.93
CA ASN A 359 13.05 -3.26 4.79
C ASN A 359 12.01 -2.35 4.10
N SER A 360 11.79 -2.52 2.80
CA SER A 360 10.81 -1.79 1.99
C SER A 360 9.55 -2.62 1.75
N SER A 361 8.49 -2.00 1.22
CA SER A 361 7.39 -2.75 0.60
C SER A 361 7.93 -3.55 -0.58
N VAL A 362 7.40 -4.76 -0.82
CA VAL A 362 7.67 -5.56 -2.02
C VAL A 362 6.35 -5.97 -2.66
N SER A 363 6.26 -5.88 -3.98
CA SER A 363 5.06 -6.24 -4.74
C SER A 363 5.38 -6.58 -6.20
N ALA A 364 4.35 -7.05 -6.93
CA ALA A 364 4.43 -7.30 -8.36
C ALA A 364 5.62 -8.18 -8.78
N LEU A 365 5.86 -9.27 -8.03
CA LEU A 365 6.87 -10.25 -8.44
C LEU A 365 6.37 -11.02 -9.66
N ASP A 366 7.19 -11.03 -10.71
CA ASP A 366 6.94 -11.75 -11.95
C ASP A 366 8.19 -12.49 -12.41
N PHE A 367 8.01 -13.55 -13.19
CA PHE A 367 9.09 -14.35 -13.77
C PHE A 367 8.91 -14.53 -15.27
N ASP A 368 9.81 -13.93 -16.04
CA ASP A 368 9.90 -14.15 -17.48
C ASP A 368 10.84 -15.33 -17.78
N GLN A 369 10.24 -16.44 -18.16
CA GLN A 369 10.95 -17.66 -18.52
C GLN A 369 11.80 -17.51 -19.79
N ALA A 370 11.41 -16.66 -20.74
CA ALA A 370 12.14 -16.49 -22.00
C ALA A 370 13.48 -15.79 -21.78
N THR A 371 13.53 -14.86 -20.82
CA THR A 371 14.73 -14.10 -20.49
C THR A 371 15.42 -14.56 -19.21
N ASN A 372 14.87 -15.56 -18.50
CA ASN A 372 15.35 -16.00 -17.18
C ASN A 372 15.45 -14.83 -16.18
N THR A 373 14.42 -13.99 -16.15
CA THR A 373 14.41 -12.77 -15.34
C THR A 373 13.29 -12.80 -14.31
N ILE A 374 13.64 -12.62 -13.04
CA ILE A 374 12.68 -12.28 -11.99
C ILE A 374 12.62 -10.76 -11.89
N THR A 375 11.43 -10.18 -11.89
CA THR A 375 11.22 -8.76 -11.60
C THR A 375 10.34 -8.58 -10.39
N PHE A 376 10.53 -7.52 -9.62
CA PHE A 376 9.62 -7.11 -8.55
C PHE A 376 9.79 -5.62 -8.25
N LYS A 377 8.76 -5.01 -7.66
CA LYS A 377 8.80 -3.62 -7.21
C LYS A 377 9.20 -3.55 -5.74
N THR A 378 9.96 -2.52 -5.38
CA THR A 378 10.15 -2.10 -3.99
C THR A 378 9.67 -0.68 -3.78
N ALA A 379 9.18 -0.34 -2.60
CA ALA A 379 8.79 1.02 -2.27
C ALA A 379 9.15 1.40 -0.83
N ASP A 380 9.82 2.54 -0.70
CA ASP A 380 10.14 3.21 0.56
C ASP A 380 10.19 4.72 0.35
N SER A 381 10.41 5.48 1.42
CA SER A 381 10.57 6.92 1.35
C SER A 381 11.86 7.32 0.62
N SER A 382 11.80 8.38 -0.18
CA SER A 382 12.96 9.02 -0.81
C SER A 382 14.02 9.42 0.21
N GLY A 383 15.29 9.30 -0.18
CA GLY A 383 16.43 9.64 0.68
C GLY A 383 16.80 8.58 1.72
N THR A 384 16.05 7.48 1.82
CA THR A 384 16.43 6.30 2.63
C THR A 384 17.34 5.35 1.84
N THR A 385 17.92 4.36 2.53
CA THR A 385 18.61 3.22 1.89
C THR A 385 17.74 1.98 2.03
N GLY A 386 17.28 1.46 0.89
CA GLY A 386 16.56 0.20 0.80
C GLY A 386 17.50 -1.00 0.63
N SER A 387 17.05 -2.16 1.08
CA SER A 387 17.76 -3.43 0.95
C SER A 387 16.80 -4.59 0.71
N ALA A 388 17.21 -5.55 -0.09
CA ALA A 388 16.48 -6.79 -0.33
C ALA A 388 17.45 -7.98 -0.37
N ALA A 389 17.13 -9.04 0.38
CA ALA A 389 17.75 -10.35 0.27
C ALA A 389 16.79 -11.30 -0.44
N VAL A 390 17.13 -11.71 -1.65
CA VAL A 390 16.30 -12.58 -2.52
C VAL A 390 16.85 -14.00 -2.48
N SER A 391 16.01 -14.98 -2.15
CA SER A 391 16.36 -16.40 -2.21
C SER A 391 15.65 -17.06 -3.39
N ILE A 392 16.44 -17.60 -4.32
CA ILE A 392 15.96 -18.16 -5.59
C ILE A 392 16.41 -19.62 -5.68
N PRO A 393 15.50 -20.59 -5.89
CA PRO A 393 15.89 -21.98 -6.11
C PRO A 393 16.78 -22.12 -7.34
N THR A 394 17.88 -22.85 -7.23
CA THR A 394 18.81 -23.08 -8.37
C THR A 394 18.16 -23.89 -9.51
N GLY A 395 17.07 -24.59 -9.23
CA GLY A 395 16.24 -25.25 -10.24
C GLY A 395 15.35 -24.30 -11.06
N LEU A 396 15.12 -23.08 -10.56
CA LEU A 396 14.39 -22.01 -11.28
C LEU A 396 15.36 -21.17 -12.10
N LEU A 397 16.41 -20.64 -11.46
CA LEU A 397 17.46 -19.84 -12.09
C LEU A 397 18.84 -20.33 -11.68
N ASN A 398 19.73 -20.50 -12.66
CA ASN A 398 21.13 -20.85 -12.43
C ASN A 398 22.07 -20.12 -13.40
N GLY A 399 23.36 -20.12 -13.10
CA GLY A 399 24.39 -19.47 -13.90
C GLY A 399 24.89 -18.17 -13.27
N THR A 400 25.31 -17.24 -14.11
CA THR A 400 25.82 -15.93 -13.66
C THR A 400 24.67 -14.95 -13.55
N PHE A 401 24.51 -14.32 -12.39
CA PHE A 401 23.45 -13.35 -12.15
C PHE A 401 23.87 -11.93 -12.53
N THR A 402 22.92 -11.17 -13.05
CA THR A 402 22.97 -9.71 -13.15
C THR A 402 21.77 -9.13 -12.41
N VAL A 403 21.99 -8.00 -11.73
CA VAL A 403 20.93 -7.29 -11.01
C VAL A 403 20.84 -5.86 -11.52
N GLN A 404 19.62 -5.44 -11.84
CA GLN A 404 19.30 -4.08 -12.23
C GLN A 404 18.31 -3.45 -11.28
N VAL A 405 18.51 -2.15 -11.02
CA VAL A 405 17.55 -1.29 -10.31
C VAL A 405 17.19 -0.16 -11.28
N ASN A 406 15.91 -0.08 -11.63
CA ASN A 406 15.39 0.88 -12.61
C ASN A 406 16.15 0.82 -13.96
N GLY A 407 16.50 -0.38 -14.41
CA GLY A 407 17.23 -0.62 -15.67
C GLY A 407 18.74 -0.35 -15.60
N HIS A 408 19.28 0.04 -14.45
CA HIS A 408 20.71 0.27 -14.25
C HIS A 408 21.35 -0.90 -13.49
N ASN A 409 22.46 -1.44 -13.99
CA ASN A 409 23.20 -2.50 -13.31
C ASN A 409 23.72 -2.00 -11.94
N VAL A 410 23.52 -2.81 -10.91
CA VAL A 410 24.01 -2.53 -9.55
C VAL A 410 24.93 -3.64 -9.05
N GLN A 411 25.80 -3.30 -8.11
CA GLN A 411 26.57 -4.30 -7.36
C GLN A 411 25.64 -5.00 -6.37
N PHE A 412 25.87 -6.30 -6.16
CA PHE A 412 25.10 -7.11 -5.22
C PHE A 412 26.02 -8.15 -4.56
N GLY A 413 25.64 -8.58 -3.36
CA GLY A 413 26.28 -9.72 -2.70
C GLY A 413 25.62 -11.02 -3.14
N GLU A 414 26.40 -12.08 -3.32
CA GLU A 414 25.88 -13.38 -3.75
C GLU A 414 26.40 -14.51 -2.85
N THR A 415 25.54 -15.48 -2.58
CA THR A 415 25.93 -16.77 -2.00
C THR A 415 25.13 -17.88 -2.67
N ILE A 416 25.83 -18.75 -3.40
CA ILE A 416 25.24 -19.88 -4.12
C ILE A 416 25.44 -21.16 -3.30
N SER A 417 24.39 -21.95 -3.20
CA SER A 417 24.38 -23.32 -2.68
C SER A 417 23.76 -24.26 -3.71
N PRO A 418 23.85 -25.59 -3.54
CA PRO A 418 23.20 -26.52 -4.47
C PRO A 418 21.69 -26.32 -4.59
N ALA A 419 21.02 -25.79 -3.56
CA ALA A 419 19.57 -25.63 -3.53
C ALA A 419 19.10 -24.21 -3.87
N TYR A 420 19.87 -23.18 -3.48
CA TYR A 420 19.46 -21.78 -3.61
C TYR A 420 20.62 -20.86 -3.99
N ALA A 421 20.33 -19.84 -4.80
CA ALA A 421 21.11 -18.62 -4.91
C ALA A 421 20.49 -17.54 -3.99
N ASN A 422 21.32 -16.93 -3.14
CA ASN A 422 20.90 -15.84 -2.26
C ASN A 422 21.59 -14.56 -2.69
N LEU A 423 20.80 -13.56 -3.10
CA LEU A 423 21.28 -12.29 -3.62
C LEU A 423 20.94 -11.17 -2.63
N ARG A 424 21.92 -10.34 -2.27
CA ARG A 424 21.75 -9.16 -1.39
C ARG A 424 21.91 -7.90 -2.22
N ILE A 425 20.83 -7.14 -2.33
CA ILE A 425 20.69 -5.96 -3.19
C ILE A 425 20.48 -4.75 -2.30
N THR A 426 21.21 -3.67 -2.55
CA THR A 426 21.02 -2.37 -1.91
C THR A 426 20.60 -1.36 -2.97
N TYR A 427 19.66 -0.48 -2.64
CA TYR A 427 19.12 0.52 -3.55
C TYR A 427 18.74 1.81 -2.80
N GLY A 428 18.61 2.91 -3.54
CA GLY A 428 18.09 4.16 -2.97
C GLY A 428 16.59 4.05 -2.69
N GLY A 429 16.11 4.76 -1.67
CA GLY A 429 14.69 4.87 -1.35
C GLY A 429 13.87 5.43 -2.51
N GLY A 430 12.55 5.30 -2.41
CA GLY A 430 11.61 5.56 -3.50
C GLY A 430 10.96 4.27 -4.02
N VAL A 431 10.25 4.38 -5.13
CA VAL A 431 9.66 3.22 -5.84
C VAL A 431 10.65 2.75 -6.90
N ASN A 432 11.09 1.50 -6.79
CA ASN A 432 12.08 0.92 -7.68
C ASN A 432 11.55 -0.34 -8.34
N LEU A 433 11.95 -0.58 -9.60
CA LEU A 433 11.83 -1.85 -10.28
C LEU A 433 13.17 -2.60 -10.18
N ILE A 434 13.17 -3.77 -9.55
CA ILE A 434 14.33 -4.64 -9.45
C ILE A 434 14.17 -5.76 -10.47
N ALA A 435 15.22 -6.03 -11.25
CA ALA A 435 15.30 -7.16 -12.15
C ALA A 435 16.53 -8.01 -11.82
N VAL A 436 16.35 -9.32 -11.69
CA VAL A 436 17.39 -10.31 -11.47
C VAL A 436 17.38 -11.28 -12.64
N THR A 437 18.42 -11.25 -13.46
CA THR A 437 18.54 -12.10 -14.65
C THR A 437 19.65 -13.12 -14.46
N ALA A 438 19.41 -14.37 -14.81
CA ALA A 438 20.45 -15.40 -14.81
C ALA A 438 20.85 -15.75 -16.25
N THR A 439 22.14 -15.60 -16.55
CA THR A 439 22.71 -16.06 -17.82
C THR A 439 23.25 -17.48 -17.63
N PRO A 440 22.75 -18.48 -18.38
CA PRO A 440 23.25 -19.85 -18.25
C PRO A 440 24.76 -19.89 -18.39
N SER A 441 25.44 -20.54 -17.44
CA SER A 441 26.87 -20.79 -17.59
C SER A 441 27.06 -21.66 -18.83
N VAL A 442 27.64 -21.09 -19.89
CA VAL A 442 28.06 -21.88 -21.05
C VAL A 442 29.09 -22.86 -20.53
N ASN A 443 28.70 -24.13 -20.33
CA ASN A 443 29.65 -25.17 -19.98
C ASN A 443 30.70 -25.20 -21.11
N PRO A 444 31.99 -24.89 -20.86
CA PRO A 444 33.00 -24.89 -21.92
C PRO A 444 33.31 -26.30 -22.45
N THR A 445 32.63 -27.34 -21.98
CA THR A 445 32.79 -28.74 -22.37
C THR A 445 31.85 -29.15 -23.50
N SER A 446 32.07 -28.60 -24.69
CA SER A 446 31.98 -29.36 -25.95
C SER A 446 32.71 -28.63 -27.09
N GLN A 447 33.97 -28.26 -26.87
CA GLN A 447 34.86 -28.15 -28.02
C GLN A 447 35.07 -29.58 -28.56
N ASN A 448 34.27 -29.93 -29.55
CA ASN A 448 34.56 -31.01 -30.47
C ASN A 448 36.00 -30.78 -30.98
N PRO A 449 36.93 -31.76 -30.86
CA PRO A 449 38.28 -31.58 -31.36
C PRO A 449 38.20 -31.27 -32.86
N SER A 450 38.72 -30.10 -33.23
CA SER A 450 38.77 -29.65 -34.63
C SER A 450 39.54 -30.70 -35.45
N PRO A 451 39.03 -31.13 -36.62
CA PRO A 451 39.74 -32.06 -37.47
C PRO A 451 41.04 -31.43 -37.97
N THR A 452 42.09 -32.24 -37.97
CA THR A 452 43.45 -31.92 -38.38
C THR A 452 43.48 -31.18 -39.73
N PRO A 453 44.26 -30.09 -39.89
CA PRO A 453 44.35 -29.39 -41.16
C PRO A 453 45.11 -30.25 -42.19
N GLN A 454 44.48 -30.49 -43.34
CA GLN A 454 45.13 -31.07 -44.51
C GLN A 454 45.89 -29.97 -45.28
N PRO A 455 47.07 -30.25 -45.89
CA PRO A 455 47.93 -29.20 -46.45
C PRO A 455 47.51 -28.75 -47.85
N THR A 456 47.53 -27.42 -48.01
CA THR A 456 48.02 -26.60 -49.13
C THR A 456 47.44 -26.74 -50.54
N ALA A 457 46.94 -25.61 -51.07
CA ALA A 457 47.23 -25.20 -52.45
C ALA A 457 47.29 -23.66 -52.56
N THR A 458 48.33 -23.19 -53.26
CA THR A 458 48.81 -21.81 -53.43
C THR A 458 48.22 -21.14 -54.67
N ALA A 459 48.33 -19.80 -54.73
CA ALA A 459 48.18 -18.85 -55.87
C ALA A 459 46.84 -18.08 -55.88
N ALA A 460 46.74 -16.78 -56.19
CA ALA A 460 47.64 -15.67 -56.56
C ALA A 460 46.86 -14.33 -56.38
N PRO A 461 47.49 -13.14 -56.45
CA PRO A 461 46.95 -11.88 -55.91
C PRO A 461 46.22 -11.02 -56.95
N THR A 462 45.29 -10.17 -56.53
CA THR A 462 44.83 -9.05 -57.37
C THR A 462 44.35 -7.83 -56.55
N VAL A 463 45.20 -6.81 -56.59
CA VAL A 463 44.96 -5.36 -56.80
C VAL A 463 43.87 -4.62 -56.01
N ALA A 464 44.33 -3.60 -55.29
CA ALA A 464 43.55 -2.52 -54.67
C ALA A 464 42.99 -1.51 -55.68
N ALA A 465 41.81 -0.97 -55.42
CA ALA A 465 41.38 0.32 -55.95
C ALA A 465 40.52 1.09 -54.93
N THR A 466 40.92 2.34 -54.76
CA THR A 466 40.49 3.39 -53.83
C THR A 466 39.17 4.06 -54.21
N ASN A 467 38.44 4.50 -53.17
CA ASN A 467 37.60 5.70 -53.02
C ASN A 467 37.09 6.44 -54.26
N GLN A 468 35.80 6.77 -54.27
CA GLN A 468 35.34 8.17 -54.32
C GLN A 468 33.87 8.34 -53.95
N ALA A 469 33.61 9.36 -53.14
CA ALA A 469 32.30 9.90 -52.81
C ALA A 469 31.82 10.84 -53.92
N THR A 470 30.50 10.92 -54.14
CA THR A 470 29.89 12.11 -54.73
C THR A 470 28.45 12.25 -54.24
N ALA A 471 28.19 13.36 -53.56
CA ALA A 471 26.85 13.86 -53.28
C ALA A 471 26.32 14.61 -54.51
N ILE A 472 25.05 14.41 -54.86
CA ILE A 472 24.30 15.34 -55.70
C ILE A 472 22.92 15.53 -55.09
N ALA A 473 22.60 16.79 -54.83
CA ALA A 473 21.29 17.25 -54.42
C ALA A 473 20.41 17.57 -55.63
N SER A 474 19.10 17.54 -55.37
CA SER A 474 18.06 18.46 -55.86
C SER A 474 17.01 17.97 -56.86
N VAL A 475 15.83 18.55 -56.62
CA VAL A 475 14.64 18.74 -57.47
C VAL A 475 13.53 17.69 -57.38
N ASN A 476 12.57 18.01 -56.52
CA ASN A 476 11.14 17.77 -56.68
C ASN A 476 10.55 18.94 -57.51
N PRO A 477 9.48 18.80 -58.32
CA PRO A 477 8.13 19.03 -57.76
C PRO A 477 6.96 18.28 -58.45
N ASN A 478 5.78 18.42 -57.80
CA ASN A 478 4.38 18.17 -58.26
C ASN A 478 3.89 16.72 -58.15
N THR A 479 2.70 16.36 -57.67
CA THR A 479 1.41 17.00 -57.29
C THR A 479 0.54 15.84 -56.72
N GLN A 480 -0.21 15.90 -55.62
CA GLN A 480 -1.61 16.35 -55.43
C GLN A 480 -1.96 15.98 -53.96
N ALA A 481 -2.34 16.91 -53.07
CA ALA A 481 -3.68 17.51 -52.88
C ALA A 481 -4.76 16.51 -52.41
N ASN A 482 -5.06 16.58 -51.10
CA ASN A 482 -6.33 16.33 -50.38
C ASN A 482 -5.96 16.47 -48.88
N GLY A 483 -6.32 17.47 -48.07
CA GLY A 483 -7.40 18.43 -48.09
C GLY A 483 -8.36 18.15 -46.92
N PHE A 484 -8.03 18.55 -45.67
CA PHE A 484 -9.02 18.79 -44.59
C PHE A 484 -8.46 19.72 -43.50
N GLY A 485 -9.36 20.59 -43.01
CA GLY A 485 -9.08 21.89 -42.37
C GLY A 485 -8.49 21.91 -40.96
N TRP A 486 -7.75 22.98 -40.70
CA TRP A 486 -7.28 23.44 -39.40
C TRP A 486 -8.28 24.40 -38.74
N VAL A 487 -8.40 24.32 -37.41
CA VAL A 487 -8.87 25.40 -36.51
C VAL A 487 -7.75 25.64 -35.49
N PRO A 488 -7.31 26.89 -35.20
CA PRO A 488 -6.12 27.12 -34.39
C PRO A 488 -6.42 27.22 -32.88
N ILE A 489 -5.74 26.40 -32.08
CA ILE A 489 -5.56 26.59 -30.64
C ILE A 489 -4.27 27.38 -30.44
N VAL A 490 -4.38 28.71 -30.31
CA VAL A 490 -3.23 29.60 -29.98
C VAL A 490 -3.45 30.34 -28.64
N GLY A 491 -4.55 30.09 -27.92
CA GLY A 491 -4.88 30.83 -26.70
C GLY A 491 -4.25 30.35 -25.38
N VAL A 492 -3.75 29.12 -25.28
CA VAL A 492 -3.51 28.48 -23.96
C VAL A 492 -2.03 28.50 -23.52
N VAL A 493 -1.08 28.58 -24.46
CA VAL A 493 0.36 28.51 -24.11
C VAL A 493 0.90 29.83 -23.56
N ALA A 494 0.31 30.98 -23.92
CA ALA A 494 0.77 32.29 -23.46
C ALA A 494 0.42 32.59 -21.99
N VAL A 495 -0.64 31.99 -21.44
CA VAL A 495 -1.08 32.25 -20.06
C VAL A 495 -0.22 31.50 -19.04
N ILE A 496 0.30 30.32 -19.39
CA ILE A 496 1.15 29.51 -18.50
C ILE A 496 2.55 30.12 -18.35
N ALA A 497 3.09 30.75 -19.40
CA ALA A 497 4.40 31.40 -19.35
C ALA A 497 4.41 32.68 -18.48
N VAL A 498 3.30 33.42 -18.44
CA VAL A 498 3.20 34.66 -17.64
C VAL A 498 3.07 34.36 -16.14
N ILE A 499 2.39 33.28 -15.75
CA ILE A 499 2.26 32.87 -14.35
C ILE A 499 3.61 32.37 -13.79
N ALA A 500 4.39 31.65 -14.58
CA ALA A 500 5.72 31.18 -14.17
C ALA A 500 6.74 32.33 -13.98
N ALA A 501 6.65 33.39 -14.80
CA ALA A 501 7.53 34.56 -14.69
C ALA A 501 7.21 35.43 -13.45
N VAL A 502 5.94 35.57 -13.06
CA VAL A 502 5.54 36.31 -11.85
C VAL A 502 5.93 35.56 -10.57
N TYR A 503 5.97 34.23 -10.62
CA TYR A 503 6.36 33.40 -9.47
C TYR A 503 7.86 33.48 -9.13
N PHE A 504 8.73 33.73 -10.11
CA PHE A 504 10.19 33.82 -9.90
C PHE A 504 10.70 35.21 -9.46
N VAL A 505 9.94 36.29 -9.70
CA VAL A 505 10.38 37.66 -9.40
C VAL A 505 10.11 38.08 -7.95
N THR A 506 9.26 37.35 -7.19
CA THR A 506 8.78 37.81 -5.87
C THR A 506 9.44 37.17 -4.65
N ARG A 507 10.41 36.24 -4.80
CA ARG A 507 11.13 35.66 -3.66
C ARG A 507 12.58 36.14 -3.56
N LYS A 508 12.82 37.10 -2.66
CA LYS A 508 14.15 37.33 -2.10
C LYS A 508 14.54 36.14 -1.19
N PRO A 509 15.73 35.54 -1.33
CA PRO A 509 16.19 34.54 -0.38
C PRO A 509 16.44 35.16 1.01
N PRO A 510 16.16 34.44 2.11
CA PRO A 510 16.43 34.94 3.46
C PRO A 510 17.94 35.01 3.71
N ASN A 511 18.37 36.14 4.29
CA ASN A 511 19.74 36.32 4.76
C ASN A 511 20.05 35.31 5.85
N ARG A 512 21.12 34.53 5.66
CA ARG A 512 21.71 33.71 6.72
C ARG A 512 22.35 34.63 7.78
N ARG A 513 21.90 34.49 9.02
CA ARG A 513 22.69 34.72 10.22
C ARG A 513 22.65 33.45 11.06
#